data_AF-A0A2W4IK16-F1
#
_entry.id   AF-A0A2W4IK16-F1
#
_cell.length_a   1.000
_cell.length_b   1.000
_cell.length_c   1.000
_cell.angle_alpha   90.00
_cell.angle_beta   90.00
_cell.angle_gamma   90.00
#
_symmetry.space_group_name_H-M   'P 1'
#
loop_
_entity.id
_entity.type
_entity.pdbx_description
1 polymer ?
#
loop_
_entity_poly.entity_id
_entity_poly.type
_entity_poly.pdbx_seq_one_letter_code
_entity_poly.pdbx_strand_id
1 'polypeptide(L)'
;STEKGTTYLGETEFAEDKFWAKTFSGQQKGAVLELKYDAKKLPTVLHAKKGEAATLKVTIQDVKQIVLPELNDEMIVKLFGKDAEVKTNAELRAYIEKEILKQKQESGLVQAVEDYLNEVKKAGVSVIIPKTMTDQELKVRMENLEKRFGSAEKVKEYFQQLGEEKSREFIEGVQTAAAESLEKFFILNKITELLGLKIDWNSEQEPFFVEKQLYTKLVGELEAPIEAKKPAKKTTKKAE
;
A
#
# COMPACT_ATOMS: atom_id res chain seq x y z
N SER A 1 -5.12 18.23 39.64
CA SER A 1 -4.39 18.34 38.37
C SER A 1 -5.43 18.31 37.26
N THR A 2 -5.64 19.39 36.51
CA THR A 2 -6.59 19.40 35.39
C THR A 2 -5.93 18.72 34.19
N GLU A 3 -6.38 17.50 33.87
CA GLU A 3 -5.94 16.81 32.66
C GLU A 3 -6.37 17.62 31.42
N LYS A 4 -5.43 17.86 30.50
CA LYS A 4 -5.68 18.54 29.22
C LYS A 4 -5.36 17.57 28.09
N GLY A 5 -6.27 17.45 27.12
CA GLY A 5 -6.10 16.66 25.91
C GLY A 5 -6.50 17.47 24.68
N THR A 6 -6.03 17.04 23.52
CA THR A 6 -6.44 17.58 22.22
C THR A 6 -6.89 16.43 21.34
N THR A 7 -8.09 16.55 20.77
CA THR A 7 -8.69 15.57 19.87
C THR A 7 -9.08 16.28 18.59
N TYR A 8 -8.81 15.64 17.46
CA TYR A 8 -9.28 16.06 16.14
C TYR A 8 -10.54 15.29 15.80
N LEU A 9 -11.56 15.99 15.30
CA LEU A 9 -12.82 15.38 14.89
C LEU A 9 -12.97 15.60 13.38
N GLY A 10 -13.01 14.51 12.63
CA GLY A 10 -13.24 14.48 11.19
C GLY A 10 -14.52 13.72 10.85
N GLU A 11 -14.76 13.54 9.55
CA GLU A 11 -15.99 12.91 9.04
C GLU A 11 -16.22 11.50 9.63
N THR A 12 -15.14 10.73 9.83
CA THR A 12 -15.17 9.41 10.44
C THR A 12 -15.70 9.45 11.88
N GLU A 13 -15.17 10.33 12.73
CA GLU A 13 -15.61 10.44 14.13
C GLU A 13 -17.08 10.88 14.21
N PHE A 14 -17.51 11.83 13.37
CA PHE A 14 -18.90 12.26 13.30
C PHE A 14 -19.86 11.15 12.82
N ALA A 15 -19.37 10.20 12.01
CA ALA A 15 -20.14 9.04 11.56
C ALA A 15 -20.20 7.92 12.61
N GLU A 16 -19.11 7.72 13.36
CA GLU A 16 -19.01 6.67 14.38
C GLU A 16 -19.87 6.95 15.63
N ASP A 17 -19.96 8.20 16.06
CA ASP A 17 -20.75 8.56 17.24
C ASP A 17 -21.56 9.86 17.05
N LYS A 18 -22.89 9.72 17.16
CA LYS A 18 -23.85 10.83 17.10
C LYS A 18 -23.63 11.87 18.20
N PHE A 19 -22.93 11.52 19.28
CA PHE A 19 -22.50 12.45 20.32
C PHE A 19 -21.75 13.65 19.73
N TRP A 20 -20.84 13.43 18.80
CA TRP A 20 -20.02 14.48 18.21
C TRP A 20 -20.86 15.47 17.41
N ALA A 21 -21.75 14.95 16.55
CA ALA A 21 -22.69 15.76 15.79
C ALA A 21 -23.60 16.57 16.71
N LYS A 22 -24.15 15.97 17.76
CA LYS A 22 -25.06 16.65 18.69
C LYS A 22 -24.37 17.76 19.50
N THR A 23 -23.10 17.57 19.83
CA THR A 23 -22.39 18.45 20.77
C THR A 23 -21.63 19.58 20.07
N PHE A 24 -21.04 19.29 18.90
CA PHE A 24 -20.14 20.22 18.22
C PHE A 24 -20.66 20.74 16.88
N SER A 25 -21.73 20.19 16.31
CA SER A 25 -22.31 20.73 15.08
C SER A 25 -22.85 22.15 15.29
N GLY A 26 -22.49 23.06 14.39
CA GLY A 26 -22.86 24.49 14.46
C GLY A 26 -22.06 25.33 15.45
N GLN A 27 -21.13 24.74 16.20
CA GLN A 27 -20.27 25.47 17.14
C GLN A 27 -19.11 26.17 16.41
N GLN A 28 -18.72 27.34 16.90
CA GLN A 28 -17.67 28.15 16.29
C GLN A 28 -16.34 28.02 17.02
N LYS A 29 -15.25 28.40 16.34
CA LYS A 29 -13.93 28.54 16.93
C LYS A 29 -13.98 29.44 18.17
N GLY A 30 -13.35 29.00 19.25
CA GLY A 30 -13.34 29.69 20.55
C GLY A 30 -14.54 29.37 21.44
N ALA A 31 -15.54 28.62 20.98
CA ALA A 31 -16.63 28.18 21.82
C ALA A 31 -16.12 27.27 22.95
N VAL A 32 -16.60 27.54 24.16
CA VAL A 32 -16.28 26.77 25.37
C VAL A 32 -17.55 26.05 25.82
N LEU A 33 -17.50 24.73 25.83
CA LEU A 33 -18.62 23.86 26.20
C LEU A 33 -18.28 23.16 27.52
N GLU A 34 -19.19 23.24 28.48
CA GLU A 34 -19.09 22.50 29.74
C GLU A 34 -20.06 21.31 29.69
N LEU A 35 -19.49 20.10 29.67
CA LEU A 35 -20.22 18.85 29.56
C LEU A 35 -20.18 18.12 30.90
N LYS A 36 -21.32 17.55 31.31
CA LYS A 36 -21.36 16.67 32.48
C LYS A 36 -20.65 15.36 32.13
N TYR A 37 -19.72 14.93 33.00
CA TYR A 37 -19.00 13.69 32.78
C TYR A 37 -19.91 12.48 33.02
N ASP A 38 -20.11 11.66 31.99
CA ASP A 38 -20.82 10.38 32.07
C ASP A 38 -20.09 9.38 31.15
N ALA A 39 -19.28 8.51 31.76
CA ALA A 39 -18.45 7.55 31.02
C ALA A 39 -19.27 6.59 30.12
N LYS A 40 -20.57 6.40 30.38
CA LYS A 40 -21.45 5.56 29.55
C LYS A 40 -21.96 6.28 28.30
N LYS A 41 -21.93 7.61 28.27
CA LYS A 41 -22.47 8.45 27.18
C LYS A 41 -21.40 9.24 26.45
N LEU A 42 -20.17 9.24 26.96
CA LEU A 42 -19.04 9.93 26.36
C LEU A 42 -18.19 8.95 25.54
N PRO A 43 -17.73 9.35 24.34
CA PRO A 43 -16.73 8.62 23.57
C PRO A 43 -15.49 8.31 24.40
N THR A 44 -14.87 7.15 24.19
CA THR A 44 -13.70 6.67 24.95
C THR A 44 -12.54 7.66 24.92
N VAL A 45 -12.39 8.41 23.83
CA VAL A 45 -11.34 9.45 23.67
C VAL A 45 -11.47 10.61 24.67
N LEU A 46 -12.65 10.81 25.27
CA LEU A 46 -12.91 11.84 26.30
C LEU A 46 -12.92 11.27 27.73
N HIS A 47 -12.66 9.97 27.92
CA HIS A 47 -12.59 9.38 29.25
C HIS A 47 -11.39 9.91 30.01
N ALA A 48 -11.59 10.24 31.29
CA ALA A 48 -10.51 10.69 32.15
C ALA A 48 -9.49 9.55 32.32
N LYS A 49 -8.19 9.85 32.17
CA LYS A 49 -7.14 8.83 32.30
C LYS A 49 -6.90 8.46 33.76
N LYS A 50 -7.27 9.33 34.71
CA LYS A 50 -7.20 9.09 36.16
C LYS A 50 -8.40 9.68 36.91
N GLY A 51 -9.17 8.82 37.57
CA GLY A 51 -10.24 9.18 38.51
C GLY A 51 -11.59 9.53 37.87
N GLU A 52 -12.58 9.87 38.70
CA GLU A 52 -13.89 10.37 38.27
C GLU A 52 -13.82 11.89 38.09
N ALA A 53 -14.00 12.37 36.85
CA ALA A 53 -14.21 13.78 36.59
C ALA A 53 -15.69 14.14 36.81
N ALA A 54 -15.98 15.33 37.35
CA ALA A 54 -17.36 15.81 37.48
C ALA A 54 -17.83 16.59 36.23
N THR A 55 -16.93 17.35 35.61
CA THR A 55 -17.20 18.19 34.44
C THR A 55 -16.03 18.16 33.43
N LEU A 56 -16.37 18.15 32.15
CA LEU A 56 -15.42 18.24 31.03
C LEU A 56 -15.59 19.59 30.36
N LYS A 57 -14.52 20.40 30.32
CA LYS A 57 -14.51 21.69 29.64
C LYS A 57 -13.80 21.55 28.31
N VAL A 58 -14.55 21.66 27.22
CA VAL A 58 -14.03 21.55 25.85
C VAL A 58 -13.95 22.93 25.24
N THR A 59 -12.85 23.23 24.55
CA THR A 59 -12.68 24.48 23.81
C THR A 59 -12.36 24.16 22.37
N ILE A 60 -13.18 24.68 21.44
CA ILE A 60 -12.95 24.48 20.00
C ILE A 60 -11.80 25.38 19.56
N GLN A 61 -10.63 24.79 19.34
CA GLN A 61 -9.45 25.57 18.96
C GLN A 61 -9.45 25.98 17.50
N ASP A 62 -9.95 25.13 16.61
CA ASP A 62 -9.95 25.39 15.17
C ASP A 62 -11.05 24.60 14.47
N VAL A 63 -11.65 25.21 13.44
CA VAL A 63 -12.62 24.55 12.56
C VAL A 63 -12.09 24.69 11.14
N LYS A 64 -11.67 23.58 10.55
CA LYS A 64 -11.13 23.53 9.19
C LYS A 64 -12.15 22.91 8.25
N GLN A 65 -12.41 23.58 7.13
CA GLN A 65 -13.20 23.01 6.04
C GLN A 65 -12.23 22.44 5.00
N ILE A 66 -12.35 21.15 4.71
CA ILE A 66 -11.63 20.52 3.60
C ILE A 66 -12.47 20.81 2.36
N VAL A 67 -12.00 21.73 1.51
CA VAL A 67 -12.58 21.98 0.20
C VAL A 67 -11.68 21.29 -0.82
N LEU A 68 -12.26 20.43 -1.66
CA LEU A 68 -11.50 19.86 -2.77
C LEU A 68 -11.06 20.99 -3.70
N PRO A 69 -9.75 21.15 -3.96
CA PRO A 69 -9.27 22.16 -4.88
C PRO A 69 -9.69 21.80 -6.31
N GLU A 70 -9.93 22.81 -7.14
CA GLU A 70 -10.13 22.58 -8.57
C GLU A 70 -8.85 22.05 -9.22
N LEU A 71 -8.99 21.01 -10.04
CA LEU A 71 -7.86 20.34 -10.69
C LEU A 71 -7.45 21.08 -11.98
N ASN A 72 -6.88 22.27 -11.82
CA ASN A 72 -6.33 23.09 -12.89
C ASN A 72 -4.77 23.00 -12.96
N ASP A 73 -4.19 23.52 -14.03
CA ASP A 73 -2.74 23.42 -14.28
C ASP A 73 -1.90 24.07 -13.17
N GLU A 74 -2.37 25.19 -12.59
CA GLU A 74 -1.71 25.86 -11.46
C GLU A 74 -1.68 24.97 -10.20
N MET A 75 -2.79 24.27 -9.92
CA MET A 75 -2.89 23.34 -8.79
C MET A 75 -2.02 22.10 -9.00
N ILE A 76 -1.90 21.62 -10.25
CA ILE A 76 -1.02 20.49 -10.60
C ILE A 76 0.44 20.86 -10.30
N VAL A 77 0.89 22.04 -10.73
CA VAL A 77 2.24 22.53 -10.42
C VAL A 77 2.46 22.69 -8.91
N LYS A 78 1.41 23.07 -8.15
CA LYS A 78 1.48 23.18 -6.69
C LYS A 78 1.56 21.81 -5.99
N LEU A 79 0.85 20.80 -6.49
CA LEU A 79 0.79 19.47 -5.89
C LEU A 79 2.04 18.64 -6.17
N PHE A 80 2.55 18.69 -7.41
CA PHE A 80 3.69 17.86 -7.84
C PHE A 80 5.02 18.62 -7.84
N GLY A 81 4.99 19.95 -7.78
CA GLY A 81 6.17 20.81 -7.81
C GLY A 81 6.56 21.26 -9.23
N LYS A 82 7.43 22.27 -9.31
CA LYS A 82 7.85 22.87 -10.59
C LYS A 82 8.74 21.95 -11.44
N ASP A 83 9.40 21.01 -10.77
CA ASP A 83 10.32 20.03 -11.36
C ASP A 83 9.62 18.72 -11.75
N ALA A 84 8.30 18.62 -11.53
CA ALA A 84 7.53 17.46 -11.92
C ALA A 84 7.48 17.29 -13.45
N GLU A 85 7.42 16.03 -13.90
CA GLU A 85 7.23 15.66 -15.31
C GLU A 85 5.85 16.07 -15.84
N VAL A 86 4.89 16.32 -14.95
CA VAL A 86 3.51 16.64 -15.27
C VAL A 86 3.18 18.05 -14.78
N LYS A 87 2.86 18.96 -15.71
CA LYS A 87 2.57 20.38 -15.41
C LYS A 87 1.17 20.80 -15.82
N THR A 88 0.50 19.99 -16.62
CA THR A 88 -0.85 20.27 -17.12
C THR A 88 -1.80 19.11 -16.86
N ASN A 89 -3.11 19.38 -16.89
CA ASN A 89 -4.15 18.34 -16.72
C ASN A 89 -4.08 17.30 -17.85
N ALA A 90 -3.77 17.73 -19.08
CA ALA A 90 -3.61 16.81 -20.21
C ALA A 90 -2.41 15.86 -20.01
N GLU A 91 -1.27 16.37 -19.55
CA GLU A 91 -0.09 15.55 -19.22
C GLU A 91 -0.38 14.61 -18.05
N LEU A 92 -1.14 15.06 -17.05
CA LEU A 92 -1.52 14.22 -15.91
C LEU A 92 -2.38 13.05 -16.35
N ARG A 93 -3.38 13.31 -17.21
CA ARG A 93 -4.22 12.26 -17.77
C ARG A 93 -3.42 11.26 -18.58
N ALA A 94 -2.51 11.73 -19.44
CA ALA A 94 -1.65 10.87 -20.24
C ALA A 94 -0.68 10.04 -19.37
N TYR A 95 -0.14 10.63 -18.30
CA TYR A 95 0.71 9.93 -17.34
C TYR A 95 -0.08 8.84 -16.60
N ILE A 96 -1.28 9.17 -16.11
CA ILE A 96 -2.17 8.21 -15.45
C ILE A 96 -2.54 7.07 -16.40
N GLU A 97 -2.91 7.38 -17.64
CA GLU A 97 -3.25 6.36 -18.64
C GLU A 97 -2.06 5.43 -18.91
N LYS A 98 -0.86 5.99 -19.08
CA LYS A 98 0.37 5.22 -19.25
C LYS A 98 0.64 4.31 -18.05
N GLU A 99 0.51 4.85 -16.83
CA GLU A 99 0.79 4.10 -15.60
C GLU A 99 -0.24 2.99 -15.37
N ILE A 100 -1.54 3.25 -15.61
CA ILE A 100 -2.60 2.24 -15.55
C ILE A 100 -2.34 1.14 -16.60
N LEU A 101 -1.98 1.51 -17.83
CA LEU A 101 -1.71 0.53 -18.89
C LEU A 101 -0.50 -0.34 -18.52
N LYS A 102 0.57 0.27 -18.02
CA LYS A 102 1.76 -0.44 -17.52
C LYS A 102 1.40 -1.40 -16.39
N GLN A 103 0.69 -0.94 -15.37
CA GLN A 103 0.25 -1.78 -14.25
C GLN A 103 -0.63 -2.94 -14.72
N LYS A 104 -1.54 -2.69 -15.68
CA LYS A 104 -2.38 -3.75 -16.26
C LYS A 104 -1.56 -4.80 -17.02
N GLN A 105 -0.55 -4.37 -17.79
CA GLN A 105 0.36 -5.27 -18.49
C GLN A 105 1.19 -6.10 -17.49
N GLU A 106 1.79 -5.46 -16.49
CA GLU A 106 2.58 -6.14 -15.44
C GLU A 106 1.71 -7.13 -14.65
N SER A 107 0.52 -6.73 -14.22
CA SER A 107 -0.42 -7.62 -13.54
C SER A 107 -0.87 -8.79 -14.43
N GLY A 108 -1.10 -8.55 -15.73
CA GLY A 108 -1.46 -9.60 -16.67
C GLY A 108 -0.32 -10.61 -16.89
N LEU A 109 0.94 -10.14 -16.93
CA LEU A 109 2.12 -10.99 -17.02
C LEU A 109 2.26 -11.90 -15.80
N VAL A 110 2.16 -11.32 -14.60
CA VAL A 110 2.21 -12.09 -13.35
C VAL A 110 1.10 -13.14 -13.34
N GLN A 111 -0.14 -12.75 -13.66
CA GLN A 111 -1.26 -13.68 -13.67
C GLN A 111 -1.06 -14.83 -14.67
N ALA A 112 -0.60 -14.54 -15.88
CA ALA A 112 -0.34 -15.57 -16.88
C ALA A 112 0.73 -16.58 -16.43
N VAL A 113 1.80 -16.10 -15.80
CA VAL A 113 2.84 -16.98 -15.24
C VAL A 113 2.30 -17.80 -14.07
N GLU A 114 1.51 -17.19 -13.18
CA GLU A 114 0.88 -17.91 -12.07
C GLU A 114 -0.09 -19.00 -12.54
N ASP A 115 -0.93 -18.69 -13.53
CA ASP A 115 -1.87 -19.65 -14.11
C ASP A 115 -1.13 -20.83 -14.72
N TYR A 116 -0.04 -20.56 -15.46
CA TYR A 116 0.81 -21.61 -16.02
C TYR A 116 1.48 -22.47 -14.94
N LEU A 117 2.04 -21.86 -13.89
CA LEU A 117 2.62 -22.61 -12.77
C LEU A 117 1.57 -23.48 -12.07
N ASN A 118 0.35 -22.99 -11.92
CA ASN A 118 -0.76 -23.74 -11.35
C ASN A 118 -1.18 -24.93 -12.24
N GLU A 119 -1.19 -24.77 -13.56
CA GLU A 119 -1.42 -25.87 -14.50
C GLU A 119 -0.34 -26.95 -14.43
N VAL A 120 0.93 -26.55 -14.39
CA VAL A 120 2.06 -27.47 -14.22
C VAL A 120 1.96 -28.24 -12.91
N LYS A 121 1.56 -27.56 -11.83
CA LYS A 121 1.33 -28.18 -10.53
C LYS A 121 0.18 -29.19 -10.58
N LYS A 122 -0.94 -28.85 -11.23
CA LYS A 122 -2.08 -29.76 -11.45
C LYS A 122 -1.71 -30.98 -12.30
N ALA A 123 -0.74 -30.86 -13.20
CA ALA A 123 -0.21 -31.96 -14.00
C ALA A 123 0.62 -32.98 -13.19
N GLY A 124 0.79 -32.78 -11.88
CA GLY A 124 1.40 -33.75 -10.97
C GLY A 124 2.89 -33.50 -10.68
N VAL A 125 3.41 -32.30 -10.97
CA VAL A 125 4.76 -31.93 -10.56
C VAL A 125 4.81 -31.75 -9.05
N SER A 126 5.73 -32.47 -8.39
CA SER A 126 6.00 -32.36 -6.96
C SER A 126 7.43 -31.89 -6.75
N VAL A 127 7.62 -30.88 -5.89
CA VAL A 127 8.93 -30.39 -5.48
C VAL A 127 9.15 -30.74 -4.02
N ILE A 128 10.27 -31.40 -3.73
CA ILE A 128 10.69 -31.67 -2.35
C ILE A 128 11.56 -30.50 -1.90
N ILE A 129 11.05 -29.71 -0.95
CA ILE A 129 11.76 -28.55 -0.40
C ILE A 129 12.39 -28.94 0.94
N PRO A 130 13.72 -28.89 1.08
CA PRO A 130 14.37 -29.13 2.35
C PRO A 130 13.92 -28.13 3.40
N LYS A 131 13.62 -28.61 4.62
CA LYS A 131 13.21 -27.76 5.74
C LYS A 131 14.17 -26.60 6.01
N THR A 132 15.47 -26.84 5.84
CA THR A 132 16.51 -25.82 5.99
C THR A 132 16.35 -24.63 5.05
N MET A 133 15.87 -24.84 3.82
CA MET A 133 15.60 -23.75 2.87
C MET A 133 14.35 -22.98 3.28
N THR A 134 13.29 -23.68 3.70
CA THR A 134 12.06 -23.04 4.21
C THR A 134 12.36 -22.19 5.44
N ASP A 135 13.19 -22.68 6.37
CA ASP A 135 13.58 -21.95 7.58
C ASP A 135 14.42 -20.71 7.24
N GLN A 136 15.28 -20.79 6.22
CA GLN A 136 16.05 -19.63 5.73
C GLN A 136 15.14 -18.57 5.09
N GLU A 137 14.20 -18.97 4.25
CA GLU A 137 13.22 -18.07 3.63
C GLU A 137 12.32 -17.43 4.69
N LEU A 138 11.86 -18.20 5.68
CA LEU A 138 11.11 -17.71 6.83
C LEU A 138 11.90 -16.62 7.58
N LYS A 139 13.20 -16.86 7.83
CA LYS A 139 14.07 -15.88 8.48
C LYS A 139 14.14 -14.57 7.69
N VAL A 140 14.36 -14.63 6.38
CA VAL A 140 14.41 -13.43 5.52
C VAL A 140 13.08 -12.68 5.55
N ARG A 141 11.94 -13.39 5.54
CA ARG A 141 10.62 -12.77 5.65
C ARG A 141 10.40 -12.09 6.99
N MET A 142 10.87 -12.70 8.08
CA MET A 142 10.82 -12.09 9.41
C MET A 142 11.72 -10.86 9.51
N GLU A 143 12.94 -10.90 8.96
CA GLU A 143 13.81 -9.72 8.90
C GLU A 143 13.17 -8.57 8.08
N ASN A 144 12.49 -8.89 6.98
CA ASN A 144 11.74 -7.89 6.21
C ASN A 144 10.53 -7.34 6.98
N LEU A 145 9.87 -8.18 7.78
CA LEU A 145 8.81 -7.74 8.68
C LEU A 145 9.36 -6.78 9.75
N GLU A 146 10.50 -7.10 10.35
CA GLU A 146 11.17 -6.22 11.32
C GLU A 146 11.51 -4.86 10.71
N LYS A 147 12.02 -4.83 9.47
CA LYS A 147 12.26 -3.57 8.74
C LYS A 147 10.98 -2.76 8.52
N ARG A 148 9.86 -3.42 8.18
CA ARG A 148 8.55 -2.76 8.00
C ARG A 148 8.00 -2.19 9.30
N PHE A 149 8.21 -2.87 10.42
CA PHE A 149 7.83 -2.40 11.76
C PHE A 149 8.83 -1.40 12.35
N GLY A 150 10.03 -1.31 11.78
CA GLY A 150 11.09 -0.40 12.15
C GLY A 150 12.06 -0.96 13.21
N SER A 151 11.67 -1.99 13.97
CA SER A 151 12.59 -2.73 14.85
C SER A 151 12.03 -4.10 15.23
N ALA A 152 12.91 -5.00 15.70
CA ALA A 152 12.53 -6.32 16.19
C ALA A 152 11.70 -6.26 17.48
N GLU A 153 11.91 -5.25 18.32
CA GLU A 153 11.15 -5.04 19.56
C GLU A 153 9.67 -4.77 19.26
N LYS A 154 9.36 -3.96 18.25
CA LYS A 154 7.98 -3.67 17.85
C LYS A 154 7.25 -4.88 17.30
N VAL A 155 7.96 -5.76 16.59
CA VAL A 155 7.40 -7.04 16.12
C VAL A 155 7.08 -7.95 17.31
N LYS A 156 7.97 -8.00 18.31
CA LYS A 156 7.71 -8.76 19.55
C LYS A 156 6.52 -8.21 20.33
N GLU A 157 6.42 -6.88 20.50
CA GLU A 157 5.27 -6.23 21.13
C GLU A 157 3.97 -6.54 20.38
N TYR A 158 4.01 -6.53 19.05
CA TYR A 158 2.86 -6.90 18.21
C TYR A 158 2.42 -8.36 18.47
N PHE A 159 3.35 -9.31 18.47
CA PHE A 159 3.01 -10.71 18.77
C PHE A 159 2.53 -10.93 20.22
N GLN A 160 3.09 -10.19 21.18
CA GLN A 160 2.60 -10.22 22.58
C GLN A 160 1.15 -9.71 22.69
N GLN A 161 0.79 -8.66 21.93
CA GLN A 161 -0.59 -8.16 21.87
C GLN A 161 -1.53 -9.12 21.13
N LEU A 162 -1.02 -9.83 20.12
CA LEU A 162 -1.79 -10.81 19.34
C LEU A 162 -2.16 -12.05 20.17
N GLY A 163 -1.29 -12.41 21.13
CA GLY A 163 -1.37 -13.65 21.91
C GLY A 163 -0.60 -14.80 21.26
N GLU A 164 -0.23 -15.80 22.08
CA GLU A 164 0.64 -16.91 21.66
C GLU A 164 0.05 -17.76 20.51
N GLU A 165 -1.24 -18.10 20.59
CA GLU A 165 -1.91 -18.95 19.60
C GLU A 165 -1.93 -18.29 18.21
N LYS A 166 -2.39 -17.04 18.12
CA LYS A 166 -2.43 -16.28 16.87
C LYS A 166 -1.04 -15.98 16.32
N SER A 167 -0.06 -15.77 17.20
CA SER A 167 1.33 -15.55 16.78
C SER A 167 1.92 -16.80 16.13
N ARG A 168 1.61 -17.98 16.68
CA ARG A 168 2.00 -19.25 16.08
C ARG A 168 1.34 -19.46 14.72
N GLU A 169 0.02 -19.26 14.63
CA GLU A 169 -0.71 -19.35 13.35
C GLU A 169 -0.14 -18.40 12.30
N PHE A 170 0.24 -17.18 12.69
CA PHE A 170 0.90 -16.24 11.80
C PHE A 170 2.23 -16.79 11.28
N ILE A 171 3.11 -17.29 12.16
CA ILE A 171 4.41 -17.84 11.77
C ILE A 171 4.24 -19.08 10.88
N GLU A 172 3.31 -19.97 11.20
CA GLU A 172 2.99 -21.15 10.38
C GLU A 172 2.46 -20.75 9.00
N GLY A 173 1.63 -19.71 8.93
CA GLY A 173 1.18 -19.14 7.66
C GLY A 173 2.32 -18.57 6.83
N VAL A 174 3.25 -17.83 7.46
CA VAL A 174 4.45 -17.32 6.76
C VAL A 174 5.35 -18.47 6.29
N GLN A 175 5.50 -19.52 7.09
CA GLN A 175 6.28 -20.71 6.74
C GLN A 175 5.66 -21.47 5.56
N THR A 176 4.33 -21.60 5.53
CA THR A 176 3.60 -22.20 4.41
C THR A 176 3.80 -21.38 3.13
N ALA A 177 3.64 -20.06 3.22
CA ALA A 177 3.86 -19.16 2.10
C ALA A 177 5.33 -19.17 1.61
N ALA A 178 6.30 -19.36 2.51
CA ALA A 178 7.71 -19.53 2.18
C ALA A 178 7.94 -20.82 1.38
N ALA A 179 7.36 -21.95 1.83
CA ALA A 179 7.42 -23.21 1.10
C ALA A 179 6.78 -23.11 -0.30
N GLU A 180 5.59 -22.51 -0.41
CA GLU A 180 4.92 -22.30 -1.70
C GLU A 180 5.73 -21.41 -2.65
N SER A 181 6.41 -20.39 -2.12
CA SER A 181 7.24 -19.49 -2.93
C SER A 181 8.49 -20.19 -3.46
N LEU A 182 9.15 -21.00 -2.61
CA LEU A 182 10.27 -21.84 -3.01
C LEU A 182 9.84 -22.88 -4.05
N GLU A 183 8.66 -23.47 -3.90
CA GLU A 183 8.09 -24.41 -4.86
C GLU A 183 7.91 -23.74 -6.23
N LYS A 184 7.22 -22.60 -6.26
CA LYS A 184 7.04 -21.80 -7.47
C LYS A 184 8.39 -21.47 -8.11
N PHE A 185 9.38 -21.06 -7.32
CA PHE A 185 10.72 -20.74 -7.80
C PHE A 185 11.42 -21.93 -8.46
N PHE A 186 11.38 -23.12 -7.86
CA PHE A 186 12.00 -24.31 -8.45
C PHE A 186 11.30 -24.77 -9.74
N ILE A 187 9.96 -24.75 -9.75
CA ILE A 187 9.18 -25.08 -10.95
C ILE A 187 9.51 -24.09 -12.07
N LEU A 188 9.50 -22.78 -11.76
CA LEU A 188 9.83 -21.72 -12.70
C LEU A 188 11.23 -21.89 -13.27
N ASN A 189 12.24 -22.11 -12.41
CA ASN A 189 13.61 -22.37 -12.86
C ASN A 189 13.67 -23.57 -13.79
N LYS A 190 12.99 -24.66 -13.47
CA LYS A 190 13.01 -25.85 -14.34
C LYS A 190 12.34 -25.59 -15.69
N ILE A 191 11.23 -24.87 -15.72
CA ILE A 191 10.56 -24.44 -16.96
C ILE A 191 11.51 -23.59 -17.80
N THR A 192 12.17 -22.61 -17.19
CA THR A 192 13.09 -21.72 -17.91
C THR A 192 14.28 -22.49 -18.51
N GLU A 193 14.83 -23.47 -17.79
CA GLU A 193 15.86 -24.38 -18.27
C GLU A 193 15.36 -25.20 -19.48
N LEU A 194 14.17 -25.81 -19.38
CA LEU A 194 13.57 -26.62 -20.45
C LEU A 194 13.24 -25.81 -21.70
N LEU A 195 12.86 -24.54 -21.54
CA LEU A 195 12.61 -23.60 -22.64
C LEU A 195 13.89 -22.97 -23.20
N GLY A 196 15.06 -23.31 -22.64
CA GLY A 196 16.36 -22.77 -23.08
C GLY A 196 16.54 -21.29 -22.78
N LEU A 197 15.83 -20.75 -21.78
CA LEU A 197 15.96 -19.35 -21.36
C LEU A 197 17.21 -19.21 -20.49
N LYS A 198 18.12 -18.31 -20.88
CA LYS A 198 19.29 -17.95 -20.07
C LYS A 198 18.92 -16.81 -19.13
N ILE A 199 18.82 -17.11 -17.85
CA ILE A 199 18.54 -16.11 -16.81
C ILE A 199 19.80 -15.96 -15.95
N ASP A 200 20.38 -14.76 -15.95
CA ASP A 200 21.49 -14.43 -15.05
C ASP A 200 20.96 -13.70 -13.81
N TRP A 201 20.67 -14.49 -12.77
CA TRP A 201 20.17 -14.00 -11.49
C TRP A 201 21.13 -13.07 -10.74
N ASN A 202 22.39 -12.95 -11.18
CA ASN A 202 23.39 -12.06 -10.56
C ASN A 202 23.53 -10.71 -11.30
N SER A 203 22.84 -10.54 -12.42
CA SER A 203 22.84 -9.30 -13.20
C SER A 203 21.65 -8.42 -12.85
N GLU A 204 21.80 -7.09 -12.97
CA GLU A 204 20.65 -6.19 -12.95
C GLU A 204 19.76 -6.50 -14.17
N GLN A 205 18.59 -7.06 -13.90
CA GLN A 205 17.57 -7.33 -14.92
C GLN A 205 16.47 -6.28 -14.83
N GLU A 206 15.86 -5.98 -15.98
CA GLU A 206 14.65 -5.17 -15.98
C GLU A 206 13.53 -5.84 -15.17
N PRO A 207 12.62 -5.06 -14.56
CA PRO A 207 11.44 -5.61 -13.92
C PRO A 207 10.67 -6.55 -14.85
N PHE A 208 10.24 -7.68 -14.27
CA PHE A 208 9.49 -8.74 -14.94
C PHE A 208 10.22 -9.39 -16.13
N PHE A 209 11.55 -9.36 -16.15
CA PHE A 209 12.33 -9.93 -17.27
C PHE A 209 11.98 -11.39 -17.52
N VAL A 210 11.98 -12.22 -16.47
CA VAL A 210 11.70 -13.66 -16.58
C VAL A 210 10.27 -13.92 -17.05
N GLU A 211 9.31 -13.18 -16.50
CA GLU A 211 7.88 -13.26 -16.82
C GLU A 211 7.62 -12.87 -18.28
N LYS A 212 8.26 -11.80 -18.77
CA LYS A 212 8.18 -11.38 -20.19
C LYS A 212 8.75 -12.44 -21.12
N GLN A 213 9.90 -13.03 -20.77
CA GLN A 213 10.54 -14.08 -21.57
C GLN A 213 9.67 -15.34 -21.63
N LEU A 214 9.11 -15.75 -20.49
CA LEU A 214 8.19 -16.89 -20.41
C LEU A 214 6.92 -16.64 -21.20
N TYR A 215 6.29 -15.48 -21.01
CA TYR A 215 5.09 -15.11 -21.76
C TYR A 215 5.36 -15.11 -23.27
N THR A 216 6.48 -14.54 -23.70
CA THR A 216 6.86 -14.50 -25.12
C THR A 216 7.04 -15.90 -25.71
N LYS A 217 7.61 -16.84 -24.94
CA LYS A 217 7.80 -18.23 -25.36
C LYS A 217 6.52 -19.06 -25.36
N LEU A 218 5.61 -18.80 -24.41
CA LEU A 218 4.41 -19.62 -24.19
C LEU A 218 3.19 -19.11 -24.96
N VAL A 219 3.05 -17.79 -25.09
CA VAL A 219 1.85 -17.13 -25.61
C VAL A 219 2.15 -16.35 -26.90
N GLY A 220 3.30 -15.68 -26.97
CA GLY A 220 3.71 -14.86 -28.13
C GLY A 220 4.19 -13.46 -27.74
N GLU A 221 4.61 -12.65 -28.71
CA GLU A 221 5.14 -11.31 -28.46
C GLU A 221 4.14 -10.40 -27.73
N LEU A 222 4.62 -9.70 -26.70
CA LEU A 222 3.86 -8.65 -26.03
C LEU A 222 3.77 -7.44 -26.95
N GLU A 223 2.55 -6.97 -27.23
CA GLU A 223 2.37 -5.68 -27.89
C GLU A 223 3.02 -4.60 -27.02
N ALA A 224 3.98 -3.88 -27.60
CA ALA A 224 4.64 -2.78 -26.91
C ALA A 224 3.58 -1.74 -26.49
N PRO A 225 3.63 -1.21 -25.27
CA PRO A 225 2.78 -0.09 -24.90
C PRO A 225 3.02 1.04 -25.90
N ILE A 226 1.94 1.54 -26.52
CA ILE A 226 1.98 2.60 -27.51
C ILE A 226 2.77 3.76 -26.89
N GLU A 227 4.00 4.00 -27.35
CA GLU A 227 4.72 5.21 -26.98
C GLU A 227 3.88 6.37 -27.47
N ALA A 228 3.29 7.12 -26.54
CA ALA A 228 2.64 8.37 -26.86
C ALA A 228 3.67 9.24 -27.59
N LYS A 229 3.43 9.46 -28.89
CA LYS A 229 4.26 10.29 -29.76
C LYS A 229 4.60 11.58 -29.00
N LYS A 230 5.89 11.79 -28.72
CA LYS A 230 6.39 13.07 -28.18
C LYS A 230 5.74 14.20 -28.98
N PRO A 231 5.14 15.22 -28.34
CA PRO A 231 4.54 16.33 -29.06
C PRO A 231 5.63 16.96 -29.92
N ALA A 232 5.35 17.02 -31.23
CA ALA A 232 6.27 17.58 -32.21
C ALA A 232 6.71 18.98 -31.76
N LYS A 233 8.02 19.19 -31.59
CA LYS A 233 8.61 20.52 -31.43
C LYS A 233 8.08 21.39 -32.57
N LYS A 234 7.20 22.36 -32.26
CA LYS A 234 6.87 23.46 -33.18
C LYS A 234 8.18 24.20 -33.44
N THR A 235 8.77 23.95 -34.60
CA THR A 235 9.79 24.81 -35.19
C THR A 235 9.12 26.14 -35.52
N THR A 236 9.29 27.13 -34.65
CA THR A 236 9.06 28.53 -34.98
C THR A 236 10.06 28.91 -36.07
N LYS A 237 9.61 28.93 -37.32
CA LYS A 237 10.26 29.67 -38.40
C LYS A 237 10.31 31.14 -37.96
N LYS A 238 11.52 31.67 -37.77
CA LYS A 238 11.76 33.12 -37.78
C LYS A 238 11.40 33.61 -39.20
N ALA A 239 10.50 34.58 -39.27
CA ALA A 239 10.34 35.41 -40.44
C ALA A 239 11.48 36.45 -40.42
N GLU A 240 12.26 36.48 -41.49
CA GLU A 240 12.99 37.67 -41.94
C GLU A 240 12.05 38.53 -42.80
#